data_AF-A0A2M9WHX5-F1
#
_entry.id   AF-A0A2M9WHX5-F1
#
_cell.length_a   1.000
_cell.length_b   1.000
_cell.length_c   1.000
_cell.angle_alpha   90.00
_cell.angle_beta   90.00
_cell.angle_gamma   90.00
#
_symmetry.space_group_name_H-M   'P 1'
#
loop_
_entity.id
_entity.type
_entity.pdbx_description
1 polymer ?
#
loop_
_entity_poly.entity_id
_entity_poly.type
_entity_poly.pdbx_seq_one_letter_code
_entity_poly.pdbx_strand_id
1 'polypeptide(L)'
;MNLVKTQRDSEPDDVLATSMAMVASALSDPSRVSILCALMDGRAWTATELSVVADIAASTTSGHLNRLLSNGLVICLTQGRHRYYSLAGRHIAGLLENLMGVSMGTPKAPISSTPVYLRYARTCYDHLAGELAVSIYECMLREEWLEADGSELTSAGKMHFEKMGVVLNSRTRRKPCCPCLDWSERRFHLGGDAGSALFTLLLQKEWVTRTQGYREVNVTDSGKAAIYRLFKLKIT
;
A
#
# COMPACT_ATOMS: atom_id res chain seq x y z
N MET A 1 23.71 -44.99 -35.50
CA MET A 1 22.75 -43.99 -34.99
C MET A 1 22.77 -44.04 -33.48
N ASN A 2 23.47 -43.11 -32.83
CA ASN A 2 23.37 -42.91 -31.40
C ASN A 2 22.98 -41.45 -31.16
N LEU A 3 21.79 -41.28 -30.59
CA LEU A 3 21.16 -40.01 -30.27
C LEU A 3 22.05 -39.27 -29.27
N VAL A 4 22.53 -38.11 -29.69
CA VAL A 4 23.14 -37.10 -28.82
C VAL A 4 22.07 -36.73 -27.79
N LYS A 5 22.28 -37.14 -26.53
CA LYS A 5 21.57 -36.56 -25.39
C LYS A 5 22.04 -35.11 -25.30
N THR A 6 21.21 -34.21 -25.83
CA THR A 6 21.33 -32.78 -25.57
C THR A 6 21.15 -32.58 -24.06
N GLN A 7 22.25 -32.36 -23.35
CA GLN A 7 22.20 -31.70 -22.04
C GLN A 7 21.56 -30.34 -22.29
N ARG A 8 20.27 -30.23 -21.97
CA ARG A 8 19.61 -28.94 -21.84
C ARG A 8 19.99 -28.42 -20.47
N ASP A 9 20.81 -27.37 -20.46
CA ASP A 9 20.99 -26.49 -19.32
C ASP A 9 19.61 -26.11 -18.75
N SER A 10 19.23 -26.72 -17.63
CA SER A 10 17.88 -26.68 -17.03
C SER A 10 17.92 -26.15 -15.59
N GLU A 11 19.02 -25.52 -15.19
CA GLU A 11 19.23 -25.03 -13.82
C GLU A 11 18.64 -23.63 -13.51
N PRO A 12 18.55 -22.65 -14.42
CA PRO A 12 18.03 -21.32 -14.06
C PRO A 12 16.51 -21.25 -13.87
N ASP A 13 15.77 -22.00 -14.69
CA ASP A 13 14.30 -21.96 -14.75
C ASP A 13 13.66 -22.69 -13.55
N ASP A 14 14.31 -23.77 -13.08
CA ASP A 14 13.87 -24.56 -11.93
C ASP A 14 14.07 -23.79 -10.61
N VAL A 15 15.16 -23.01 -10.51
CA VAL A 15 15.43 -22.14 -9.36
C VAL A 15 14.42 -20.99 -9.28
N LEU A 16 14.07 -20.37 -10.42
CA LEU A 16 13.05 -19.32 -10.47
C LEU A 16 11.67 -19.86 -10.07
N ALA A 17 11.25 -20.98 -10.66
CA ALA A 17 9.97 -21.60 -10.34
C ALA A 17 9.87 -21.98 -8.86
N THR A 18 10.94 -22.56 -8.30
CA THR A 18 11.01 -22.91 -6.87
C THR A 18 10.95 -21.67 -5.98
N SER A 19 11.68 -20.60 -6.32
CA SER A 19 11.65 -19.34 -5.58
C SER A 19 10.26 -18.70 -5.58
N MET A 20 9.61 -18.66 -6.75
CA MET A 20 8.23 -18.19 -6.89
C MET A 20 7.25 -19.03 -6.04
N ALA A 21 7.40 -20.36 -6.06
CA ALA A 21 6.57 -21.26 -5.27
C ALA A 21 6.74 -21.03 -3.75
N MET A 22 7.95 -20.73 -3.27
CA MET A 22 8.19 -20.39 -1.88
C MET A 22 7.48 -19.11 -1.45
N VAL A 23 7.58 -18.04 -2.26
CA VAL A 23 6.84 -16.78 -2.02
C VAL A 23 5.34 -17.01 -2.05
N ALA A 24 4.83 -17.74 -3.04
CA ALA A 24 3.41 -18.08 -3.13
C ALA A 24 2.93 -18.88 -1.91
N SER A 25 3.73 -19.85 -1.45
CA SER A 25 3.43 -20.64 -0.24
C SER A 25 3.45 -19.80 1.04
N ALA A 26 4.32 -18.79 1.12
CA ALA A 26 4.31 -17.83 2.21
C ALA A 26 3.05 -16.95 2.20
N LEU A 27 2.41 -16.73 1.04
CA LEU A 27 1.20 -15.94 0.88
C LEU A 27 -0.11 -16.75 0.97
N SER A 28 -0.06 -18.07 0.83
CA SER A 28 -1.25 -18.92 0.68
C SER A 28 -2.03 -19.20 1.98
N ASP A 29 -2.06 -18.28 2.93
CA ASP A 29 -2.69 -18.44 4.24
C ASP A 29 -3.41 -17.15 4.67
N PRO A 30 -4.70 -17.21 5.03
CA PRO A 30 -5.49 -16.03 5.33
C PRO A 30 -4.92 -15.18 6.47
N SER A 31 -4.38 -15.80 7.52
CA SER A 31 -3.81 -15.09 8.67
C SER A 31 -2.52 -14.36 8.29
N ARG A 32 -1.67 -14.99 7.45
CA ARG A 32 -0.48 -14.31 6.89
C ARG A 32 -0.84 -13.15 5.99
N VAL A 33 -1.88 -13.30 5.16
CA VAL A 33 -2.40 -12.21 4.34
C VAL A 33 -2.93 -11.07 5.22
N SER A 34 -3.68 -11.37 6.29
CA SER A 34 -4.18 -10.35 7.23
C SER A 34 -3.02 -9.58 7.89
N ILE A 35 -1.98 -10.28 8.36
CA ILE A 35 -0.76 -9.67 8.91
C ILE A 35 -0.10 -8.75 7.87
N LEU A 36 0.13 -9.25 6.66
CA LEU A 36 0.77 -8.47 5.60
C LEU A 36 -0.05 -7.23 5.23
N CYS A 37 -1.38 -7.37 5.17
CA CYS A 37 -2.31 -6.26 5.00
C CYS A 37 -2.16 -5.21 6.10
N ALA A 38 -2.04 -5.61 7.37
CA ALA A 38 -1.86 -4.69 8.49
C ALA A 38 -0.57 -3.88 8.36
N LEU A 39 0.53 -4.55 8.01
CA LEU A 39 1.85 -3.96 7.80
C LEU A 39 1.93 -3.03 6.59
N MET A 40 0.90 -3.03 5.72
CA MET A 40 0.86 -2.11 4.60
C MET A 40 0.86 -0.66 5.08
N ASP A 41 0.36 -0.29 6.26
CA ASP A 41 0.37 1.13 6.71
C ASP A 41 1.76 1.77 6.95
N GLY A 42 2.83 1.03 6.67
CA GLY A 42 4.22 1.47 6.73
C GLY A 42 4.80 1.54 8.15
N ARG A 43 4.00 1.24 9.18
CA ARG A 43 4.47 1.20 10.58
C ARG A 43 5.13 -0.13 10.89
N ALA A 44 5.93 -0.14 11.95
CA ALA A 44 6.46 -1.36 12.54
C ALA A 44 5.57 -1.80 13.70
N TRP A 45 5.21 -3.07 13.73
CA TRP A 45 4.20 -3.63 14.64
C TRP A 45 4.78 -4.77 15.48
N THR A 46 4.30 -4.93 16.71
CA THR A 46 4.67 -6.08 17.54
C THR A 46 3.88 -7.33 17.15
N ALA A 47 4.42 -8.51 17.47
CA ALA A 47 3.72 -9.77 17.24
C ALA A 47 2.37 -9.84 17.97
N THR A 48 2.25 -9.22 19.14
CA THR A 48 0.99 -9.17 19.92
C THR A 48 -0.06 -8.31 19.25
N GLU A 49 0.30 -7.15 18.69
CA GLU A 49 -0.66 -6.32 17.96
C GLU A 49 -1.14 -7.03 16.68
N LEU A 50 -0.22 -7.69 15.97
CA LEU A 50 -0.54 -8.45 14.76
C LEU A 50 -1.39 -9.70 15.05
N SER A 51 -1.25 -10.31 16.23
CA SER A 51 -2.08 -11.45 16.62
C SER A 51 -3.55 -11.04 16.80
N VAL A 52 -3.79 -9.83 17.32
CA VAL A 52 -5.14 -9.26 17.43
C VAL A 52 -5.72 -8.98 16.04
N VAL A 53 -4.95 -8.37 15.13
CA VAL A 53 -5.43 -8.05 13.77
C VAL A 53 -5.78 -9.31 12.97
N ALA A 54 -5.00 -10.38 13.13
CA ALA A 54 -5.21 -11.63 12.42
C ALA A 54 -6.15 -12.61 13.16
N ASP A 55 -6.69 -12.23 14.31
CA ASP A 55 -7.56 -13.05 15.17
C ASP A 55 -7.00 -14.46 15.45
N ILE A 56 -5.73 -14.50 15.87
CA ILE A 56 -5.00 -15.76 16.16
C ILE A 56 -4.15 -15.64 17.42
N ALA A 57 -3.75 -16.79 17.99
CA ALA A 57 -2.87 -16.83 19.15
C ALA A 57 -1.45 -16.31 18.84
N ALA A 58 -0.82 -15.64 19.80
CA ALA A 58 0.53 -15.08 19.65
C ALA A 58 1.62 -16.10 19.28
N SER A 59 1.47 -17.36 19.73
CA SER A 59 2.36 -18.47 19.34
C SER A 59 2.24 -18.76 17.84
N THR A 60 1.02 -18.82 17.31
CA THR A 60 0.73 -18.99 15.88
C THR A 60 1.24 -17.79 15.07
N THR A 61 1.02 -16.56 15.55
CA THR A 61 1.52 -15.34 14.91
C THR A 61 3.04 -15.35 14.79
N SER A 62 3.76 -15.81 15.82
CA SER A 62 5.22 -15.92 15.78
C SER A 62 5.70 -16.90 14.69
N GLY A 63 5.02 -18.05 14.54
CA GLY A 63 5.30 -19.00 13.46
C GLY A 63 5.05 -18.40 12.07
N HIS A 64 3.95 -17.68 11.91
CA HIS A 64 3.66 -16.96 10.66
C HIS A 64 4.69 -15.88 10.34
N LEU A 65 5.08 -15.06 11.31
CA LEU A 65 6.09 -14.01 11.14
C LEU A 65 7.44 -14.60 10.76
N ASN A 66 7.86 -15.72 11.35
CA ASN A 66 9.07 -16.41 10.94
C ASN A 66 9.00 -16.87 9.48
N ARG A 67 7.87 -17.46 9.05
CA ARG A 67 7.70 -17.88 7.65
C ARG A 67 7.73 -16.70 6.68
N LEU A 68 7.11 -15.58 7.04
CA LEU A 68 7.15 -14.35 6.24
C LEU A 68 8.56 -13.74 6.17
N LEU A 69 9.29 -13.78 7.29
CA LEU A 69 10.67 -13.27 7.39
C LEU A 69 11.63 -14.12 6.55
N SER A 70 11.54 -15.45 6.65
CA SER A 70 12.37 -16.37 5.86
C SER A 70 12.14 -16.24 4.34
N ASN A 71 11.00 -15.71 3.92
CA ASN A 71 10.67 -15.47 2.51
C ASN A 71 10.86 -14.00 2.09
N GLY A 72 11.46 -13.16 2.94
CA GLY A 72 11.78 -11.77 2.62
C GLY A 72 10.58 -10.84 2.45
N LEU A 73 9.39 -11.23 2.93
CA LEU A 73 8.17 -10.42 2.82
C LEU A 73 8.09 -9.34 3.92
N VAL A 74 8.70 -9.61 5.07
CA VAL A 74 8.77 -8.70 6.21
C VAL A 74 10.21 -8.59 6.71
N ILE A 75 10.50 -7.53 7.45
CA ILE A 75 11.73 -7.34 8.22
C ILE A 75 11.40 -7.28 9.71
N CYS A 76 12.38 -7.62 10.55
CA CYS A 76 12.27 -7.55 12.01
C CYS A 76 13.31 -6.57 12.57
N LEU A 77 12.86 -5.58 13.31
CA LEU A 77 13.67 -4.63 14.06
C LEU A 77 13.61 -5.00 15.54
N THR A 78 14.76 -5.07 16.20
CA THR A 78 14.83 -5.33 17.65
C THR A 78 15.11 -4.03 18.37
N GLN A 79 14.22 -3.63 19.29
CA GLN A 79 14.39 -2.45 20.13
C GLN A 79 14.18 -2.85 21.59
N GLY A 80 15.29 -2.95 22.32
CA GLY A 80 15.29 -3.50 23.68
C GLY A 80 14.75 -4.92 23.71
N ARG A 81 13.75 -5.17 24.57
CA ARG A 81 13.09 -6.49 24.70
C ARG A 81 12.00 -6.75 23.65
N HIS A 82 11.65 -5.76 22.84
CA HIS A 82 10.54 -5.85 21.89
C HIS A 82 11.06 -6.06 20.47
N ARG A 83 10.33 -6.89 19.72
CA ARG A 83 10.53 -7.11 18.29
C ARG A 83 9.39 -6.45 17.52
N TYR A 84 9.75 -5.70 16.50
CA TYR A 84 8.84 -4.99 15.62
C TYR A 84 9.00 -5.48 14.18
N TYR A 85 7.89 -5.65 13.49
CA TYR A 85 7.82 -6.17 12.14
C TYR A 85 7.23 -5.14 11.20
N SER A 86 7.81 -4.99 10.01
CA SER A 86 7.28 -4.15 8.93
C SER A 86 7.43 -4.88 7.60
N LEU A 87 6.73 -4.44 6.55
CA LEU A 87 7.00 -4.95 5.20
C LEU A 87 8.48 -4.71 4.85
N ALA A 88 9.07 -5.65 4.11
CA ALA A 88 10.47 -5.54 3.70
C ALA A 88 10.72 -4.35 2.76
N GLY A 89 9.66 -3.87 2.10
CA GLY A 89 9.68 -2.59 1.42
C GLY A 89 8.45 -2.38 0.54
N ARG A 90 8.45 -1.25 -0.17
CA ARG A 90 7.35 -0.83 -1.05
C ARG A 90 7.09 -1.80 -2.22
N HIS A 91 8.10 -2.55 -2.64
CA HIS A 91 7.93 -3.57 -3.69
C HIS A 91 7.03 -4.72 -3.22
N ILE A 92 7.07 -5.09 -1.93
CA ILE A 92 6.16 -6.08 -1.33
C ILE A 92 4.74 -5.51 -1.22
N ALA A 93 4.60 -4.23 -0.84
CA ALA A 93 3.28 -3.58 -0.83
C ALA A 93 2.64 -3.60 -2.23
N GLY A 94 3.40 -3.24 -3.27
CA GLY A 94 2.92 -3.31 -4.66
C GLY A 94 2.59 -4.73 -5.14
N LEU A 95 3.35 -5.75 -4.71
CA LEU A 95 3.01 -7.15 -4.97
C LEU A 95 1.65 -7.53 -4.35
N LEU A 96 1.43 -7.16 -3.08
CA LEU A 96 0.19 -7.44 -2.37
C LEU A 96 -1.00 -6.75 -3.02
N GLU A 97 -0.85 -5.48 -3.44
CA GLU A 97 -1.85 -4.74 -4.20
C GLU A 97 -2.22 -5.46 -5.50
N ASN A 98 -1.21 -5.89 -6.28
CA ASN A 98 -1.44 -6.63 -7.52
C ASN A 98 -2.20 -7.95 -7.28
N LEU A 99 -1.82 -8.72 -6.25
CA LEU A 99 -2.49 -9.98 -5.90
C LEU A 99 -3.94 -9.79 -5.46
N MET A 100 -4.21 -8.72 -4.70
CA MET A 100 -5.58 -8.34 -4.34
C MET A 100 -6.40 -7.97 -5.59
N GLY A 101 -5.81 -7.23 -6.53
CA GLY A 101 -6.43 -6.91 -7.81
C GLY A 101 -6.81 -8.15 -8.64
N VAL A 102 -5.87 -9.11 -8.75
CA VAL A 102 -6.07 -10.38 -9.47
C VAL A 102 -7.15 -11.25 -8.82
N SER A 103 -7.12 -11.37 -7.48
CA SER A 103 -8.02 -12.24 -6.73
C SER A 103 -9.49 -11.80 -6.79
N MET A 104 -9.75 -10.53 -7.10
CA MET A 104 -11.09 -9.98 -7.25
C MET A 104 -11.65 -10.09 -8.69
N GLY A 105 -10.88 -10.65 -9.64
CA GLY A 105 -11.18 -10.69 -11.09
C GLY A 105 -12.27 -11.66 -11.56
N THR A 106 -13.07 -12.29 -10.69
CA THR A 106 -14.22 -13.10 -11.13
C THR A 106 -15.44 -12.22 -11.46
N PRO A 107 -16.20 -12.49 -12.56
CA PRO A 107 -17.20 -11.57 -13.13
C PRO A 107 -18.54 -11.48 -12.36
N LYS A 108 -18.57 -11.80 -11.07
CA LYS A 108 -19.58 -11.25 -10.17
C LYS A 108 -18.89 -10.14 -9.42
N ALA A 109 -19.30 -8.89 -9.63
CA ALA A 109 -18.91 -7.79 -8.76
C ALA A 109 -19.14 -8.28 -7.33
N PRO A 110 -18.08 -8.54 -6.54
CA PRO A 110 -18.30 -8.90 -5.16
C PRO A 110 -18.93 -7.66 -4.53
N ILE A 111 -19.95 -7.86 -3.70
CA ILE A 111 -20.20 -6.89 -2.65
C ILE A 111 -18.85 -6.79 -1.95
N SER A 112 -18.16 -5.66 -2.11
CA SER A 112 -16.86 -5.44 -1.50
C SER A 112 -16.99 -5.78 -0.02
N SER A 113 -16.34 -6.87 0.43
CA SER A 113 -16.32 -7.26 1.84
C SER A 113 -15.47 -6.30 2.67
N THR A 114 -14.77 -5.38 2.00
CA THR A 114 -14.10 -4.25 2.61
C THR A 114 -15.14 -3.41 3.36
N PRO A 115 -15.00 -3.26 4.68
CA PRO A 115 -15.86 -2.39 5.44
C PRO A 115 -15.92 -0.99 4.83
N VAL A 116 -17.10 -0.37 4.83
CA VAL A 116 -17.35 0.91 4.14
C VAL A 116 -16.33 1.98 4.51
N TYR A 117 -15.91 2.03 5.78
CA TYR A 117 -14.91 2.98 6.26
C TYR A 117 -13.52 2.79 5.61
N LEU A 118 -13.07 1.55 5.40
CA LEU A 118 -11.80 1.27 4.72
C LEU A 118 -11.87 1.51 3.20
N ARG A 119 -13.06 1.36 2.62
CA ARG A 119 -13.28 1.70 1.21
C ARG A 119 -13.24 3.21 1.00
N TYR A 120 -13.85 3.97 1.91
CA TYR A 120 -13.92 5.41 1.84
C TYR A 120 -12.53 6.08 1.91
N ALA A 121 -11.78 5.83 2.98
CA ALA A 121 -10.44 6.38 3.14
C ALA A 121 -9.55 5.49 4.01
N ARG A 122 -8.35 5.21 3.52
CA ARG A 122 -7.36 4.38 4.23
C ARG A 122 -5.94 4.77 3.86
N THR A 123 -4.98 4.17 4.55
CA THR A 123 -3.58 4.20 4.14
C THR A 123 -3.28 3.05 3.18
N CYS A 124 -2.71 3.35 2.02
CA CYS A 124 -2.22 2.32 1.09
C CYS A 124 -0.90 1.75 1.62
N TYR A 125 0.15 2.57 1.55
CA TYR A 125 1.41 2.34 2.24
C TYR A 125 1.75 3.44 3.23
N ASP A 126 2.32 4.52 2.71
CA ASP A 126 2.63 5.76 3.41
C ASP A 126 1.88 6.96 2.82
N HIS A 127 0.82 6.68 2.06
CA HIS A 127 -0.01 7.63 1.32
C HIS A 127 -1.49 7.23 1.38
N LEU A 128 -2.37 8.18 1.06
CA LEU A 128 -3.82 8.01 1.11
C LEU A 128 -4.32 7.10 -0.02
N ALA A 129 -5.27 6.23 0.29
CA ALA A 129 -6.02 5.34 -0.61
C ALA A 129 -7.51 5.36 -0.26
N GLY A 130 -8.31 4.65 -1.07
CA GLY A 130 -9.77 4.62 -1.00
C GLY A 130 -10.42 5.61 -1.95
N GLU A 131 -11.76 5.62 -1.93
CA GLU A 131 -12.62 6.49 -2.75
C GLU A 131 -12.20 7.96 -2.69
N LEU A 132 -11.85 8.45 -1.51
CA LEU A 132 -11.38 9.82 -1.32
C LEU A 132 -10.06 10.08 -2.08
N ALA A 133 -9.09 9.18 -1.96
CA ALA A 133 -7.78 9.34 -2.60
C ALA A 133 -7.89 9.30 -4.12
N VAL A 134 -8.73 8.39 -4.64
CA VAL A 134 -9.04 8.27 -6.06
C VAL A 134 -9.71 9.54 -6.58
N SER A 135 -10.68 10.08 -5.84
CA SER A 135 -11.36 11.33 -6.20
C SER A 135 -10.41 12.53 -6.21
N ILE A 136 -9.49 12.61 -5.25
CA ILE A 136 -8.43 13.64 -5.21
C ILE A 136 -7.53 13.51 -6.44
N TYR A 137 -7.09 12.29 -6.74
CA TYR A 137 -6.22 12.02 -7.88
C TYR A 137 -6.87 12.37 -9.22
N GLU A 138 -8.15 12.06 -9.42
CA GLU A 138 -8.90 12.47 -10.60
C GLU A 138 -9.03 13.98 -10.73
N CYS A 139 -9.25 14.69 -9.62
CA CYS A 139 -9.23 16.14 -9.63
C CYS A 139 -7.87 16.65 -10.08
N MET A 140 -6.78 16.08 -9.56
CA MET A 140 -5.43 16.48 -9.95
C MET A 140 -5.14 16.23 -11.43
N LEU A 141 -5.63 15.14 -12.02
CA LEU A 141 -5.54 14.91 -13.46
C LEU A 141 -6.38 15.91 -14.26
N ARG A 142 -7.63 16.16 -13.83
CA ARG A 142 -8.56 17.08 -14.52
C ARG A 142 -8.05 18.52 -14.52
N GLU A 143 -7.42 18.94 -13.44
CA GLU A 143 -6.84 20.27 -13.28
C GLU A 143 -5.38 20.36 -13.78
N GLU A 144 -4.88 19.30 -14.44
CA GLU A 144 -3.53 19.24 -15.04
C GLU A 144 -2.39 19.44 -14.01
N TRP A 145 -2.59 19.02 -12.76
CA TRP A 145 -1.53 18.99 -11.74
C TRP A 145 -0.57 17.81 -11.95
N LEU A 146 -1.03 16.79 -12.67
CA LEU A 146 -0.30 15.59 -13.01
C LEU A 146 -0.18 15.47 -14.52
N GLU A 147 0.92 14.87 -14.98
CA GLU A 147 1.01 14.38 -16.35
C GLU A 147 -0.13 13.38 -16.65
N ALA A 148 -0.52 13.23 -17.91
CA ALA A 148 -1.68 12.42 -18.29
C ALA A 148 -1.59 10.94 -17.85
N ASP A 149 -0.37 10.40 -17.73
CA ASP A 149 -0.10 9.06 -17.24
C ASP A 149 0.09 8.98 -15.71
N GLY A 150 0.04 10.11 -15.01
CA GLY A 150 0.23 10.20 -13.56
C GLY A 150 1.64 10.00 -13.05
N SER A 151 2.62 9.90 -13.97
CA SER A 151 4.00 9.57 -13.61
C SER A 151 4.71 10.71 -12.89
N GLU A 152 4.32 11.95 -13.14
CA GLU A 152 4.94 13.16 -12.57
C GLU A 152 3.94 14.26 -12.25
N LEU A 153 4.34 15.18 -11.36
CA LEU A 153 3.66 16.45 -11.15
C LEU A 153 4.10 17.46 -12.22
N THR A 154 3.14 18.13 -12.85
CA THR A 154 3.40 19.24 -13.77
C THR A 154 3.98 20.44 -13.00
N SER A 155 4.48 21.45 -13.71
CA SER A 155 4.90 22.72 -13.10
C SER A 155 3.76 23.39 -12.31
N ALA A 156 2.52 23.32 -12.83
CA ALA A 156 1.33 23.82 -12.14
C ALA A 156 1.07 23.03 -10.84
N GLY A 157 1.11 21.68 -10.92
CA GLY A 157 0.93 20.81 -9.77
C GLY A 157 1.95 21.09 -8.66
N LYS A 158 3.23 21.27 -9.01
CA LYS A 158 4.30 21.62 -8.05
C LYS A 158 4.02 22.95 -7.34
N MET A 159 3.61 23.99 -8.07
CA MET A 159 3.25 25.28 -7.48
C MET A 159 2.04 25.17 -6.55
N HIS A 160 1.03 24.37 -6.91
CA HIS A 160 -0.13 24.13 -6.05
C HIS A 160 0.27 23.37 -4.77
N PHE A 161 1.12 22.35 -4.89
CA PHE A 161 1.69 21.62 -3.76
C PHE A 161 2.41 22.55 -2.79
N GLU A 162 3.28 23.41 -3.30
CA GLU A 162 4.00 24.40 -2.50
C GLU A 162 3.04 25.38 -1.81
N LYS A 163 2.05 25.93 -2.53
CA LYS A 163 1.03 26.83 -1.95
C LYS A 163 0.19 26.17 -0.85
N MET A 164 -0.07 24.87 -0.96
CA MET A 164 -0.75 24.10 0.09
C MET A 164 0.13 23.85 1.32
N GLY A 165 1.45 23.97 1.16
CA GLY A 165 2.45 23.63 2.17
C GLY A 165 2.94 22.18 2.10
N VAL A 166 2.76 21.50 0.97
CA VAL A 166 3.32 20.16 0.74
C VAL A 166 4.82 20.29 0.48
N VAL A 167 5.62 19.60 1.29
CA VAL A 167 7.08 19.58 1.15
C VAL A 167 7.50 18.32 0.40
N LEU A 168 7.87 18.48 -0.88
CA LEU A 168 8.42 17.40 -1.69
C LEU A 168 9.92 17.22 -1.40
N ASN A 169 10.38 15.98 -1.31
CA ASN A 169 11.78 15.67 -1.06
C ASN A 169 12.51 15.41 -2.38
N SER A 170 13.27 16.39 -2.86
CA SER A 170 14.05 16.29 -4.11
C SER A 170 15.23 15.31 -4.05
N ARG A 171 15.61 14.82 -2.86
CA ARG A 171 16.77 13.93 -2.65
C ARG A 171 16.38 12.47 -2.41
N THR A 172 15.10 12.15 -2.55
CA THR A 172 14.58 10.82 -2.29
C THR A 172 14.93 9.85 -3.42
N ARG A 173 15.24 8.59 -3.10
CA ARG A 173 15.34 7.50 -4.10
C ARG A 173 13.96 7.01 -4.57
N ARG A 174 12.89 7.61 -4.05
CA ARG A 174 11.51 7.27 -4.39
C ARG A 174 11.14 7.92 -5.72
N LYS A 175 10.21 7.30 -6.47
CA LYS A 175 9.60 7.99 -7.61
C LYS A 175 8.93 9.28 -7.12
N PRO A 176 9.14 10.43 -7.76
CA PRO A 176 8.52 11.70 -7.35
C PRO A 176 7.00 11.61 -7.29
N CYS A 177 6.40 10.93 -8.26
CA CYS A 177 4.97 10.62 -8.33
C CYS A 177 4.82 9.25 -8.99
N CYS A 178 3.68 8.59 -8.76
CA CYS A 178 3.26 7.46 -9.59
C CYS A 178 1.75 7.19 -9.44
N PRO A 179 1.09 6.65 -10.48
CA PRO A 179 -0.26 6.11 -10.37
C PRO A 179 -0.22 4.82 -9.53
N CYS A 180 -0.69 4.87 -8.28
CA CYS A 180 -0.82 3.68 -7.43
C CYS A 180 -2.23 3.11 -7.60
N LEU A 181 -2.35 1.80 -7.84
CA LEU A 181 -3.65 1.18 -8.12
C LEU A 181 -4.41 0.89 -6.82
N ASP A 182 -5.54 1.54 -6.63
CA ASP A 182 -6.42 1.26 -5.50
C ASP A 182 -7.15 -0.06 -5.73
N TRP A 183 -6.98 -1.03 -4.84
CA TRP A 183 -7.60 -2.34 -4.98
C TRP A 183 -9.11 -2.36 -4.69
N SER A 184 -9.63 -1.44 -3.86
CA SER A 184 -11.07 -1.39 -3.55
C SER A 184 -11.85 -0.69 -4.66
N GLU A 185 -11.28 0.37 -5.22
CA GLU A 185 -11.90 1.17 -6.28
C GLU A 185 -11.51 0.70 -7.68
N ARG A 186 -10.40 -0.03 -7.82
CA ARG A 186 -9.77 -0.41 -9.11
C ARG A 186 -9.40 0.79 -9.98
N ARG A 187 -9.00 1.88 -9.33
CA ARG A 187 -8.68 3.17 -9.96
C ARG A 187 -7.41 3.71 -9.34
N PHE A 188 -6.71 4.58 -10.07
CA PHE A 188 -5.45 5.11 -9.58
C PHE A 188 -5.65 6.20 -8.52
N HIS A 189 -4.73 6.23 -7.56
CA HIS A 189 -4.58 7.29 -6.58
C HIS A 189 -3.11 7.74 -6.52
N LEU A 190 -2.87 8.86 -5.85
CA LEU A 190 -1.54 9.49 -5.81
C LEU A 190 -0.57 8.66 -4.95
N GLY A 191 0.43 8.05 -5.60
CA GLY A 191 1.55 7.38 -4.95
C GLY A 191 2.87 8.16 -5.06
N GLY A 192 3.96 7.53 -4.64
CA GLY A 192 5.30 8.12 -4.69
C GLY A 192 5.57 9.15 -3.59
N ASP A 193 6.57 10.00 -3.79
CA ASP A 193 6.90 11.07 -2.84
C ASP A 193 5.75 12.07 -2.70
N ALA A 194 5.13 12.46 -3.81
CA ALA A 194 3.97 13.35 -3.85
C ALA A 194 2.78 12.80 -3.03
N GLY A 195 2.45 11.51 -3.19
CA GLY A 195 1.38 10.87 -2.42
C GLY A 195 1.64 10.88 -0.91
N SER A 196 2.88 10.55 -0.53
CA SER A 196 3.27 10.49 0.88
C SER A 196 3.36 11.88 1.52
N ALA A 197 3.91 12.85 0.79
CA ALA A 197 4.02 14.24 1.23
C ALA A 197 2.63 14.90 1.38
N LEU A 198 1.73 14.67 0.41
CA LEU A 198 0.35 15.16 0.51
C LEU A 198 -0.34 14.56 1.74
N PHE A 199 -0.26 13.24 1.92
CA PHE A 199 -0.90 12.59 3.07
C PHE A 199 -0.32 13.07 4.41
N THR A 200 1.00 13.30 4.46
CA THR A 200 1.66 13.86 5.63
C THR A 200 1.13 15.25 5.96
N LEU A 201 0.94 16.12 4.96
CA LEU A 201 0.33 17.43 5.16
C LEU A 201 -1.10 17.31 5.70
N LEU A 202 -1.93 16.42 5.14
CA LEU A 202 -3.31 16.22 5.60
C LEU A 202 -3.37 15.83 7.08
N LEU A 203 -2.44 14.99 7.54
CA LEU A 203 -2.31 14.59 8.94
C LEU A 203 -1.82 15.74 9.82
N GLN A 204 -0.79 16.49 9.38
CA GLN A 204 -0.24 17.63 10.10
C GLN A 204 -1.24 18.77 10.29
N LYS A 205 -2.15 18.95 9.33
CA LYS A 205 -3.25 19.93 9.40
C LYS A 205 -4.48 19.41 10.13
N GLU A 206 -4.45 18.16 10.62
CA GLU A 206 -5.57 17.46 11.25
C GLU A 206 -6.84 17.43 10.36
N TRP A 207 -6.66 17.50 9.04
CA TRP A 207 -7.75 17.34 8.06
C TRP A 207 -8.15 15.88 7.93
N VAL A 208 -7.20 14.99 8.19
CA VAL A 208 -7.46 13.57 8.35
C VAL A 208 -6.76 13.06 9.61
N THR A 209 -7.31 12.00 10.20
CA THR A 209 -6.73 11.30 11.34
C THR A 209 -6.63 9.81 11.02
N ARG A 210 -5.71 9.09 11.67
CA ARG A 210 -5.60 7.64 11.53
C ARG A 210 -6.19 6.96 12.74
N THR A 211 -6.92 5.88 12.54
CA THR A 211 -7.29 4.99 13.66
C THR A 211 -6.06 4.20 14.09
N GLN A 212 -5.68 4.27 15.36
CA GLN A 212 -4.49 3.58 15.85
C GLN A 212 -4.66 2.06 15.75
N GLY A 213 -3.67 1.37 15.21
CA GLY A 213 -3.79 -0.07 14.94
C GLY A 213 -4.70 -0.43 13.76
N TYR A 214 -5.12 0.53 12.94
CA TYR A 214 -5.87 0.23 11.70
C TYR A 214 -5.35 1.08 10.54
N ARG A 215 -5.68 0.64 9.31
CA ARG A 215 -5.40 1.38 8.07
C ARG A 215 -6.41 2.51 7.81
N GLU A 216 -7.50 2.52 8.56
CA GLU A 216 -8.58 3.49 8.42
C GLU A 216 -8.07 4.92 8.60
N VAL A 217 -8.55 5.79 7.72
CA VAL A 217 -8.31 7.22 7.77
C VAL A 217 -9.66 7.91 7.89
N ASN A 218 -9.82 8.71 8.94
CA ASN A 218 -11.03 9.49 9.20
C ASN A 218 -10.82 10.92 8.74
N VAL A 219 -11.82 11.49 8.06
CA VAL A 219 -11.80 12.89 7.62
C VAL A 219 -12.52 13.74 8.67
N THR A 220 -11.86 14.78 9.17
CA THR A 220 -12.44 15.71 10.15
C THR A 220 -13.34 16.74 9.47
N ASP A 221 -14.19 17.45 10.22
CA ASP A 221 -15.04 18.49 9.63
C ASP A 221 -14.23 19.63 8.98
N SER A 222 -13.12 20.02 9.60
CA SER A 222 -12.18 20.98 9.02
C SER A 222 -11.52 20.42 7.75
N GLY A 223 -11.24 19.11 7.72
CA GLY A 223 -10.76 18.40 6.56
C GLY A 223 -11.75 18.36 5.40
N LYS A 224 -13.04 18.12 5.66
CA LYS A 224 -14.09 18.19 4.64
C LYS A 224 -14.12 19.57 3.97
N ALA A 225 -14.07 20.64 4.76
CA ALA A 225 -14.02 22.00 4.24
C ALA A 225 -12.73 22.29 3.44
N ALA A 226 -11.58 21.82 3.92
CA ALA A 226 -10.30 22.00 3.24
C ALA A 226 -10.23 21.23 1.91
N ILE A 227 -10.68 19.97 1.89
CA ILE A 227 -10.71 19.14 0.69
C ILE A 227 -11.66 19.73 -0.35
N TYR A 228 -12.83 20.23 0.07
CA TYR A 228 -13.72 20.96 -0.84
C TYR A 228 -13.06 22.21 -1.41
N ARG A 229 -12.35 22.99 -0.59
CA ARG A 229 -11.66 24.20 -1.05
C ARG A 229 -10.56 23.89 -2.08
N LEU A 230 -9.74 22.88 -1.80
CA LEU A 230 -8.52 22.53 -2.54
C LEU A 230 -8.81 21.71 -3.80
N PHE A 231 -9.70 20.71 -3.70
CA PHE A 231 -9.95 19.72 -4.76
C PHE A 231 -11.38 19.77 -5.31
N LYS A 232 -12.22 20.71 -4.83
CA LYS A 232 -13.63 20.85 -5.24
C LYS A 232 -14.49 19.59 -5.03
N LEU A 233 -14.06 18.72 -4.12
CA LEU A 233 -14.76 17.48 -3.79
C LEU A 233 -15.73 17.71 -2.62
N LYS A 234 -17.01 17.42 -2.85
CA LYS A 234 -18.00 17.40 -1.77
C LYS A 234 -17.93 16.05 -1.06
N ILE A 235 -17.43 16.08 0.17
CA ILE A 235 -17.41 14.92 1.07
C ILE A 235 -18.64 15.00 1.97
N THR A 236 -19.37 13.90 2.08
CA THR A 236 -20.51 13.77 3.00
C THR A 236 -20.03 13.44 4.41
#